data_AF-A0A1H0P4Z0-F1
#
_entry.id   AF-A0A1H0P4Z0-F1
#
_cell.length_a   1.000
_cell.length_b   1.000
_cell.length_c   1.000
_cell.angle_alpha   90.00
_cell.angle_beta   90.00
_cell.angle_gamma   90.00
#
_symmetry.space_group_name_H-M   'P 1'
#
loop_
_entity.id
_entity.type
_entity.pdbx_description
1 polymer ?
#
loop_
_entity_poly.entity_id
_entity_poly.type
_entity_poly.pdbx_seq_one_letter_code
_entity_poly.pdbx_strand_id
1 'polypeptide(L)'
;MHIPESMAKGIRKCHMESCERIERGEEKPSKLANITMKTKHPTRYHRGICSICGEWCEMITKEHAHRHGFESADAMARAGVVK
;
A
#
# COMPACT_ATOMS: atom_id res chain seq x y z
N MET A 1 -31.99 -6.33 -29.66
CA MET A 1 -31.13 -7.35 -29.01
C MET A 1 -32.04 -8.23 -28.16
N HIS A 2 -32.31 -9.47 -28.57
CA HIS A 2 -33.21 -10.37 -27.82
C HIS A 2 -32.34 -11.36 -27.03
N ILE A 3 -32.35 -11.26 -25.70
CA ILE A 3 -31.55 -12.14 -24.85
C ILE A 3 -32.36 -13.42 -24.63
N PRO A 4 -31.83 -14.60 -24.99
CA PRO A 4 -32.53 -15.86 -24.80
C PRO A 4 -32.82 -16.12 -23.30
N GLU A 5 -34.02 -16.60 -23.00
CA GLU A 5 -34.55 -16.73 -21.63
C GLU A 5 -33.66 -17.59 -20.70
N SER A 6 -32.92 -18.55 -21.27
CA SER A 6 -31.95 -19.38 -20.54
C SER A 6 -30.80 -18.55 -19.97
N MET A 7 -30.31 -17.57 -20.71
CA MET A 7 -29.30 -16.62 -20.23
C MET A 7 -29.87 -15.66 -19.18
N ALA A 8 -31.10 -15.17 -19.37
CA ALA A 8 -31.75 -14.27 -18.41
C ALA A 8 -32.05 -14.95 -17.05
N LYS A 9 -32.28 -16.26 -17.03
CA LYS A 9 -32.42 -17.05 -15.79
C LYS A 9 -31.07 -17.26 -15.10
N GLY A 10 -30.00 -17.53 -15.86
CA GLY A 10 -28.64 -17.66 -15.32
C GLY A 10 -28.11 -16.36 -14.70
N ILE A 11 -28.33 -15.23 -15.38
CA ILE A 11 -27.89 -13.90 -14.91
C ILE A 11 -28.57 -13.53 -13.58
N ARG A 12 -29.87 -13.79 -13.43
CA ARG A 12 -30.62 -13.53 -12.19
C ARG A 12 -30.12 -14.39 -11.03
N LYS A 13 -29.74 -15.64 -11.27
CA LYS A 13 -29.20 -16.53 -10.24
C LYS A 13 -27.86 -16.01 -9.70
N CYS A 14 -26.94 -15.65 -10.59
CA CYS A 14 -25.65 -15.06 -10.20
C CYS A 14 -25.78 -13.72 -9.47
N HIS A 15 -26.77 -12.90 -9.83
CA HIS A 15 -27.04 -11.62 -9.19
C HIS A 15 -27.51 -11.79 -7.74
N MET A 16 -28.45 -12.71 -7.48
CA MET A 16 -28.95 -12.99 -6.13
C MET A 16 -27.84 -13.56 -5.22
N GLU A 17 -27.03 -14.51 -5.71
CA GLU A 17 -25.89 -15.06 -4.96
C GLU A 17 -24.83 -14.00 -4.64
N SER A 18 -24.65 -13.02 -5.52
CA SER A 18 -23.71 -11.90 -5.29
C SER A 18 -24.26 -10.91 -4.26
N CYS A 19 -25.55 -10.57 -4.29
CA CYS A 19 -26.18 -9.69 -3.31
C CYS A 19 -26.18 -10.31 -1.90
N GLU A 20 -26.50 -11.60 -1.77
CA GLU A 20 -26.50 -12.30 -0.48
C GLU A 20 -25.10 -12.38 0.17
N ARG A 21 -24.02 -12.45 -0.63
CA ARG A 21 -22.63 -12.42 -0.13
C ARG A 21 -22.17 -11.03 0.31
N ILE A 22 -22.73 -9.97 -0.27
CA ILE A 22 -22.41 -8.59 0.11
C ILE A 22 -23.09 -8.22 1.43
N GLU A 23 -24.35 -8.64 1.62
CA GLU A 23 -25.12 -8.34 2.84
C GLU A 23 -24.65 -9.14 4.05
N ARG A 24 -24.20 -10.37 3.82
CA ARG A 24 -23.67 -11.26 4.87
C ARG A 24 -22.17 -11.02 5.02
N GLY A 25 -21.81 -9.80 5.44
CA GLY A 25 -20.42 -9.33 5.56
C GLY A 25 -19.48 -10.44 6.02
N GLU A 26 -18.76 -11.03 5.07
CA GLU A 26 -17.81 -12.11 5.33
C GLU A 26 -16.77 -11.53 6.29
N GLU A 27 -16.72 -12.01 7.54
CA GLU A 27 -15.63 -11.73 8.46
C GLU A 27 -14.35 -12.07 7.71
N LYS A 28 -13.61 -11.01 7.31
CA LYS A 28 -12.33 -11.15 6.60
C LYS A 28 -11.55 -12.23 7.34
N PRO A 29 -11.07 -13.29 6.65
CA PRO A 29 -10.43 -14.40 7.33
C PRO A 29 -9.29 -13.82 8.19
N SER A 30 -9.41 -13.97 9.51
CA SER A 30 -8.51 -13.42 10.53
C SER A 30 -7.04 -13.77 10.30
N LYS A 31 -6.78 -14.79 9.47
CA LYS A 31 -5.44 -15.17 8.98
C LYS A 31 -4.78 -14.14 8.06
N LEU A 32 -5.54 -13.30 7.34
CA LEU A 32 -4.98 -12.21 6.52
C LEU A 32 -4.80 -10.90 7.31
N ALA A 33 -5.51 -10.72 8.43
CA ALA A 33 -5.37 -9.53 9.28
C ALA A 33 -4.00 -9.45 9.98
N ASN A 34 -3.34 -10.60 10.17
CA ASN A 34 -1.98 -10.71 10.71
C ASN A 34 -0.87 -10.51 9.68
N ILE A 35 -1.19 -10.29 8.40
CA ILE A 35 -0.28 -9.63 7.45
C ILE A 35 -0.37 -8.11 7.66
N THR A 36 -0.50 -7.69 8.92
CA THR A 36 -0.18 -6.33 9.31
C THR A 36 1.31 -6.18 9.00
N MET A 37 1.64 -5.36 8.00
CA MET A 37 3.00 -5.12 7.53
C MET A 37 3.89 -4.66 8.68
N LYS A 38 4.43 -5.61 9.44
CA LYS A 38 5.43 -5.33 10.46
C LYS A 38 6.66 -4.85 9.71
N THR A 39 7.06 -3.62 10.03
CA THR A 39 8.28 -2.95 9.61
C THR A 39 8.42 -2.68 8.11
N LYS A 40 7.76 -1.60 7.62
CA LYS A 40 8.32 -0.84 6.49
C LYS A 40 9.67 -0.28 6.97
N HIS A 41 10.75 -1.00 6.70
CA HIS A 41 12.09 -0.45 6.90
C HIS A 41 12.18 0.85 6.09
N PRO A 42 12.62 1.95 6.69
CA PRO A 42 12.81 3.19 5.94
C PRO A 42 13.87 2.94 4.87
N THR A 43 13.44 3.04 3.61
CA THR A 43 14.31 2.91 2.44
C THR A 43 14.63 4.30 1.90
N ARG A 44 15.68 4.41 1.10
CA ARG A 44 16.04 5.67 0.43
C ARG A 44 14.93 6.24 -0.46
N TYR A 45 13.93 5.45 -0.84
CA TYR A 45 12.79 5.87 -1.67
C TYR A 45 11.61 6.40 -0.84
N HIS A 46 11.79 6.54 0.47
CA HIS A 46 10.78 7.16 1.32
C HIS A 46 10.73 8.66 1.04
N ARG A 47 9.57 9.12 0.57
CA ARG A 47 9.25 10.53 0.42
C ARG A 47 8.99 11.14 1.80
N GLY A 48 9.56 12.31 2.06
CA GLY A 48 9.35 13.02 3.32
C GLY A 48 10.23 14.26 3.44
N ILE A 49 10.18 14.88 4.60
CA ILE A 49 10.99 16.06 4.95
C ILE A 49 12.23 15.60 5.70
N CYS A 50 13.39 16.09 5.28
CA CYS A 50 14.63 15.88 6.03
C CYS A 50 14.58 16.67 7.34
N SER A 51 14.67 15.99 8.48
CA SER A 51 14.66 16.61 9.81
C SER A 51 15.91 17.46 10.10
N ILE A 52 16.95 17.37 9.26
CA ILE A 52 18.22 18.09 9.44
C ILE A 52 18.19 19.45 8.73
N CYS A 53 17.71 19.50 7.48
CA CYS A 53 17.67 20.74 6.69
C CYS A 53 16.26 21.28 6.41
N GLY A 54 15.20 20.50 6.67
CA GLY A 54 13.82 20.89 6.37
C GLY A 54 13.43 20.80 4.89
N GLU A 55 14.31 20.29 4.02
CA GLU A 55 14.00 20.11 2.59
C GLU A 55 13.09 18.91 2.37
N TRP A 56 12.06 19.09 1.53
CA TRP A 56 11.25 17.98 1.02
C TRP A 56 12.05 17.18 -0.01
N CYS A 57 12.13 15.87 0.21
CA CYS A 57 12.81 14.95 -0.69
C CYS A 57 11.85 13.85 -1.14
N GLU A 58 11.76 13.63 -2.45
CA GLU A 58 11.04 12.45 -2.97
C GLU A 58 11.85 11.15 -2.77
N MET A 59 13.17 11.28 -2.75
CA MET A 59 14.08 10.19 -2.44
C MET A 59 15.38 10.76 -1.86
N ILE A 60 16.03 9.99 -1.01
CA ILE A 60 17.33 10.32 -0.46
C ILE A 60 18.38 10.06 -1.54
N THR A 61 18.98 11.13 -2.05
CA THR A 61 20.10 11.05 -2.99
C THR A 61 21.43 10.88 -2.24
N LYS A 62 22.46 10.38 -2.93
CA LYS A 62 23.81 10.27 -2.34
C LYS A 62 24.35 11.64 -1.95
N GLU A 63 24.18 12.65 -2.79
CA GLU A 63 24.61 14.02 -2.47
C GLU A 63 23.94 14.56 -1.21
N HIS A 64 22.62 14.36 -1.06
CA HIS A 64 21.90 14.79 0.12
C HIS A 64 22.41 14.08 1.39
N ALA A 65 22.69 12.78 1.30
CA ALA A 65 23.30 12.02 2.39
C ALA A 65 24.71 12.54 2.76
N HIS A 66 25.57 12.78 1.77
CA HIS A 66 26.93 13.30 2.00
C HIS A 66 26.94 14.71 2.58
N ARG A 67 26.00 15.57 2.19
CA ARG A 67 25.83 16.91 2.78
C ARG A 67 25.62 16.86 4.30
N HIS A 68 24.99 15.77 4.77
CA HIS A 68 24.73 15.53 6.19
C HIS A 68 25.74 14.57 6.84
N GLY A 69 26.84 14.25 6.16
CA GLY A 69 27.91 13.41 6.71
C GLY A 69 27.60 11.91 6.72
N PHE A 70 26.55 11.45 6.03
CA PHE A 70 26.28 10.03 5.89
C PHE A 70 27.14 9.42 4.77
N GLU A 71 27.61 8.19 5.00
CA GLU A 71 28.38 7.42 4.02
C GLU A 71 27.54 7.01 2.80
N SER A 72 26.23 6.82 2.99
CA SER A 72 25.31 6.45 1.92
C SER A 72 23.87 6.91 2.18
N ALA A 73 23.09 7.02 1.11
CA ALA A 73 21.66 7.31 1.17
C ALA A 73 20.88 6.27 2.00
N ASP A 74 21.29 5.00 1.97
CA ASP A 74 20.65 3.96 2.76
C ASP A 74 21.00 4.07 4.25
N ALA A 75 22.21 4.53 4.60
CA ALA A 75 22.55 4.83 5.99
C ALA A 75 21.68 5.97 6.53
N MET A 76 21.47 7.02 5.73
CA MET A 76 20.58 8.12 6.06
C MET A 76 19.11 7.66 6.19
N ALA A 77 18.64 6.79 5.29
CA ALA A 77 17.31 6.20 5.38
C ALA A 77 17.11 5.39 6.67
N ARG A 78 18.08 4.53 7.01
CA ARG A 78 18.08 3.73 8.24
C ARG A 78 18.11 4.58 9.51
N ALA A 79 18.76 5.74 9.47
CA ALA A 79 18.76 6.71 10.57
C ALA A 79 17.38 7.36 10.79
N GLY A 80 16.44 7.23 9.85
CA GLY A 80 15.07 7.72 10.01
C GLY A 80 14.97 9.24 10.09
N VAL A 81 15.90 9.96 9.46
CA VAL A 81 15.94 11.43 9.46
C VAL A 81 14.95 12.04 8.47
N VAL A 82 14.51 11.30 7.46
CA VAL A 82 13.45 11.71 6.51
C VAL A 82 12.12 11.08 6.92
N LYS A 83 11.10 11.90 7.17
CA LYS A 83 9.76 11.50 7.65
C LYS A 83 8.63 12.28 6.99
#